data_AF-A0A3N5UN17-F1
#
_entry.id   AF-A0A3N5UN17-F1
#
_cell.length_a   1.000
_cell.length_b   1.000
_cell.length_c   1.000
_cell.angle_alpha   90.00
_cell.angle_beta   90.00
_cell.angle_gamma   90.00
#
_symmetry.space_group_name_H-M   'P 1'
#
loop_
_entity.id
_entity.type
_entity.pdbx_description
1 polymer ?
#
loop_
_entity_poly.entity_id
_entity_poly.type
_entity_poly.pdbx_seq_one_letter_code
_entity_poly.pdbx_strand_id
1 'polypeptide(L)'
;RERFKGPMCLIDWEYGGMAPAYYDMADMFQEILVPSEVERGLLAIYWKDRRIDYHQYMTDLFKPYPDVYWFLWSLIQLNSSTIEFDYYTYGL
;
A
#
# COMPACT_ATOMS: atom_id res chain seq x y z
N ARG A 1 23.91 -14.46 -5.87
CA ARG A 1 24.35 -13.82 -7.13
C ARG A 1 23.60 -12.49 -7.20
N GLU A 2 24.34 -11.38 -7.08
CA GLU A 2 23.83 -10.04 -6.76
C GLU A 2 22.90 -9.50 -7.85
N ARG A 3 21.59 -9.69 -7.67
CA ARG A 3 20.56 -9.22 -8.61
C ARG A 3 20.37 -7.70 -8.54
N PHE A 4 20.85 -7.05 -7.47
CA PHE A 4 20.66 -5.62 -7.22
C PHE A 4 22.01 -4.93 -6.95
N LYS A 5 22.17 -3.71 -7.47
CA LYS A 5 23.42 -2.93 -7.42
C LYS A 5 23.76 -2.38 -6.01
N GLY A 6 22.87 -2.55 -5.04
CA GLY A 6 23.00 -2.02 -3.69
C GLY A 6 21.75 -2.30 -2.85
N PRO A 7 21.73 -1.87 -1.57
CA PRO A 7 20.54 -1.98 -0.72
C PRO A 7 19.39 -1.15 -1.27
N MET A 8 18.15 -1.61 -1.01
CA MET A 8 16.93 -0.88 -1.32
C MET A 8 16.46 -0.16 -0.06
N CYS A 9 16.00 1.09 -0.20
CA CYS A 9 15.48 1.91 0.88
C CYS A 9 14.14 2.52 0.48
N LEU A 10 13.21 2.60 1.44
CA LEU A 10 11.98 3.38 1.30
C LEU A 10 12.26 4.83 1.73
N ILE A 11 11.75 5.77 0.95
CA ILE A 11 11.88 7.22 1.18
C ILE A 11 10.49 7.84 1.29
N ASP A 12 10.44 9.14 1.60
CA ASP A 12 9.21 9.92 1.67
C ASP A 12 8.20 9.42 2.73
N TRP A 13 8.57 9.65 4.00
CA TRP A 13 7.85 9.12 5.16
C TRP A 13 6.75 10.07 5.67
N GLU A 14 6.19 10.94 4.83
CA GLU A 14 5.20 11.94 5.25
C GLU A 14 3.93 11.32 5.88
N TYR A 15 3.52 10.14 5.43
CA TYR A 15 2.42 9.35 6.00
C TYR A 15 2.88 8.15 6.85
N GLY A 16 4.19 8.07 7.13
CA GLY A 16 4.82 6.94 7.79
C GLY A 16 4.31 6.67 9.20
N GLY A 17 3.92 5.41 9.48
CA GLY A 17 3.55 4.97 10.84
C GLY A 17 2.17 5.41 11.30
N MET A 18 1.32 5.93 10.40
CA MET A 18 -0.05 6.33 10.72
C MET A 18 -1.04 5.15 10.79
N ALA A 19 -0.65 3.96 10.36
CA ALA A 19 -1.56 2.83 10.21
C ALA A 19 -0.98 1.49 10.72
N PRO A 20 -1.83 0.49 11.00
CA PRO A 20 -1.38 -0.87 11.27
C PRO A 20 -0.68 -1.49 10.04
N ALA A 21 0.24 -2.43 10.25
CA ALA A 21 0.97 -3.09 9.15
C ALA A 21 0.07 -3.75 8.06
N TYR A 22 -1.16 -4.14 8.41
CA TYR A 22 -2.11 -4.69 7.43
C TYR A 22 -2.63 -3.64 6.45
N TYR A 23 -2.77 -2.38 6.91
CA TYR A 23 -3.09 -1.26 6.03
C TYR A 23 -1.94 -1.01 5.07
N ASP A 24 -0.70 -0.89 5.57
CA ASP A 24 0.48 -0.64 4.72
C ASP A 24 0.65 -1.72 3.63
N MET A 25 0.42 -2.99 3.97
CA MET A 25 0.47 -4.09 2.99
C MET A 25 -0.68 -4.02 1.98
N ALA A 26 -1.89 -3.69 2.44
CA ALA A 26 -3.06 -3.58 1.59
C ALA A 26 -2.92 -2.43 0.58
N ASP A 27 -2.52 -1.25 1.07
CA ASP A 27 -2.23 -0.05 0.27
C ASP A 27 -1.16 -0.33 -0.79
N MET A 28 -0.02 -0.91 -0.37
CA MET A 28 1.04 -1.30 -1.30
C MET A 28 0.54 -2.25 -2.39
N PHE A 29 -0.32 -3.23 -2.08
CA PHE A 29 -0.84 -4.18 -3.06
C PHE A 29 -1.77 -3.54 -4.10
N GLN A 30 -2.52 -2.50 -3.72
CA GLN A 30 -3.32 -1.73 -4.67
C GLN A 30 -2.44 -0.95 -5.66
N GLU A 31 -1.27 -0.49 -5.23
CA GLU A 31 -0.33 0.24 -6.08
C GLU A 31 0.46 -0.68 -7.03
N ILE A 32 0.98 -1.81 -6.53
CA ILE A 32 1.86 -2.67 -7.34
C ILE A 32 1.11 -3.64 -8.29
N LEU A 33 -0.20 -3.83 -8.08
CA LEU A 33 -1.10 -4.61 -8.94
C LEU A 33 -0.58 -6.01 -9.31
N VAL A 34 -0.09 -6.75 -8.32
CA VAL A 34 0.45 -8.10 -8.52
C VAL A 34 -0.61 -9.19 -8.31
N PRO A 35 -0.45 -10.39 -8.90
CA PRO A 35 -1.32 -11.51 -8.64
C PRO A 35 -1.35 -11.93 -7.16
N SER A 36 -2.46 -12.52 -6.70
CA SER A 36 -2.66 -12.91 -5.30
C SER A 36 -1.61 -13.90 -4.78
N GLU A 37 -1.07 -14.77 -5.64
CA GLU A 37 0.04 -15.66 -5.26
C GLU A 37 1.33 -14.90 -4.92
N VAL A 38 1.57 -13.75 -5.57
CA VAL A 38 2.71 -12.89 -5.31
C VAL A 38 2.48 -12.10 -4.02
N GLU A 39 1.28 -11.56 -3.81
CA GLU A 39 0.89 -10.93 -2.53
C GLU A 39 1.13 -11.87 -1.36
N ARG A 40 0.63 -13.12 -1.46
CA ARG A 40 0.82 -14.14 -0.42
C ARG A 40 2.30 -14.44 -0.20
N GLY A 41 3.11 -14.47 -1.27
CA GLY A 41 4.57 -14.61 -1.18
C GLY A 41 5.24 -13.46 -0.42
N LEU A 42 4.83 -12.22 -0.66
CA LEU A 42 5.34 -11.04 0.04
C LEU A 42 4.95 -11.06 1.53
N LEU A 43 3.71 -11.43 1.84
CA LEU A 43 3.25 -11.63 3.22
C LEU A 43 4.03 -12.74 3.92
N ALA A 44 4.33 -13.84 3.22
CA ALA A 44 5.12 -14.95 3.75
C ALA A 44 6.53 -14.50 4.16
N ILE A 45 7.18 -13.70 3.31
CA ILE A 45 8.50 -13.11 3.60
C ILE A 45 8.43 -12.18 4.83
N TYR A 46 7.45 -11.28 4.88
CA TYR A 46 7.33 -10.30 5.96
C TYR A 46 7.02 -10.95 7.33
N TRP A 47 6.07 -11.89 7.35
CA TRP A 47 5.66 -12.59 8.57
C TRP A 47 6.51 -13.80 8.94
N LYS A 48 7.52 -14.13 8.12
CA LYS A 48 8.43 -15.27 8.28
C LYS A 48 7.69 -16.61 8.31
N ASP A 49 6.80 -16.82 7.34
CA ASP A 49 5.97 -18.02 7.17
C ASP A 49 5.01 -18.35 8.33
N ARG A 50 4.85 -17.45 9.31
CA ARG A 50 3.97 -17.69 10.47
C ARG A 50 2.55 -17.26 10.18
N ARG A 51 1.57 -18.15 10.45
CA ARG A 51 0.13 -17.83 10.40
C ARG A 51 -0.31 -17.11 9.11
N ILE A 52 0.22 -17.54 7.95
CA ILE A 52 0.02 -16.82 6.69
C ILE A 52 -1.45 -16.66 6.31
N ASP A 53 -2.28 -17.67 6.56
CA ASP A 53 -3.72 -17.56 6.27
C ASP A 53 -4.40 -16.47 7.09
N TYR A 54 -3.98 -16.27 8.34
CA TYR A 54 -4.49 -15.18 9.18
C TYR A 54 -4.01 -13.81 8.67
N HIS A 55 -2.73 -13.67 8.33
CA HIS A 55 -2.20 -12.39 7.86
C HIS A 55 -2.72 -12.02 6.47
N GLN A 56 -2.95 -13.00 5.59
CA GLN A 56 -3.62 -12.79 4.32
C GLN A 56 -5.06 -12.33 4.54
N TYR A 57 -5.83 -13.04 5.38
CA TYR A 57 -7.19 -12.63 5.74
C TYR A 57 -7.26 -11.19 6.28
N MET A 58 -6.36 -10.85 7.22
CA MET A 58 -6.31 -9.49 7.77
C MET A 58 -5.92 -8.46 6.73
N THR A 59 -5.02 -8.77 5.80
CA THR A 59 -4.62 -7.83 4.73
C THR A 59 -5.77 -7.62 3.75
N ASP A 60 -6.44 -8.69 3.33
CA ASP A 60 -7.60 -8.61 2.43
C ASP A 60 -8.75 -7.81 3.05
N LEU A 61 -8.97 -7.93 4.37
CA LEU A 61 -9.94 -7.11 5.10
C LEU A 61 -9.63 -5.61 5.04
N PHE A 62 -8.35 -5.25 4.97
CA PHE A 62 -7.91 -3.85 4.95
C PHE A 62 -7.89 -3.24 3.54
N LYS A 63 -7.96 -4.03 2.46
CA LYS A 63 -7.90 -3.54 1.06
C LYS A 63 -8.90 -2.42 0.72
N PRO A 64 -10.15 -2.39 1.22
CA PRO A 64 -11.04 -1.27 0.92
C PRO A 64 -10.69 0.05 1.63
N TYR A 65 -9.84 0.02 2.66
CA TYR A 65 -9.57 1.20 3.48
C TYR A 65 -8.69 2.24 2.78
N PRO A 66 -7.59 1.86 2.09
CA PRO A 66 -6.81 2.83 1.34
C PRO A 66 -7.60 3.49 0.21
N ASP A 67 -8.48 2.77 -0.51
CA ASP A 67 -9.38 3.39 -1.51
C ASP A 67 -10.18 4.56 -0.92
N VAL A 68 -10.78 4.37 0.26
CA VAL A 68 -11.55 5.41 0.95
C VAL A 68 -10.63 6.54 1.41
N TYR A 69 -9.45 6.22 1.95
CA TYR A 69 -8.49 7.22 2.42
C TYR A 69 -8.01 8.11 1.27
N TRP A 70 -7.55 7.51 0.18
CA TRP A 70 -7.01 8.22 -0.98
C TRP A 70 -8.08 8.97 -1.75
N PHE A 71 -9.31 8.46 -1.81
CA PHE A 71 -10.46 9.22 -2.31
C PHE A 71 -10.70 10.50 -1.51
N LEU A 72 -10.79 10.41 -0.18
CA LEU A 72 -11.02 11.59 0.66
C LEU A 72 -9.85 12.58 0.58
N TRP A 73 -8.62 12.05 0.57
CA TRP A 73 -7.42 12.85 0.39
C TRP A 73 -7.44 13.59 -0.95
N SER A 74 -7.81 12.93 -2.05
CA SER A 74 -7.82 13.56 -3.38
C SER A 74 -8.86 14.66 -3.47
N LEU A 75 -10.04 14.48 -2.86
CA LEU A 75 -11.07 15.53 -2.80
C LEU A 75 -10.60 16.77 -2.04
N ILE A 76 -9.79 16.59 -0.98
CA ILE A 76 -9.17 17.70 -0.26
C ILE A 76 -8.12 18.38 -1.14
N GLN A 77 -7.24 17.60 -1.79
CA GLN A 77 -6.19 18.14 -2.66
C GLN A 77 -6.75 18.89 -3.87
N LEU A 78 -7.87 18.44 -4.44
CA LEU A 78 -8.59 19.14 -5.51
C LEU A 78 -8.89 20.60 -5.18
N ASN A 79 -9.08 20.92 -3.88
CA ASN A 79 -9.43 22.26 -3.41
C ASN A 79 -8.25 23.04 -2.81
N SER A 80 -7.17 22.36 -2.43
CA SER A 80 -6.08 22.98 -1.64
C SER A 80 -4.70 22.90 -2.30
N SER A 81 -4.49 22.01 -3.27
CA SER A 81 -3.19 21.79 -3.89
C SER A 81 -2.90 22.83 -4.97
N THR A 82 -1.62 23.16 -5.14
CA THR A 82 -1.12 23.95 -6.27
C THR A 82 -0.42 23.08 -7.33
N ILE A 83 -0.42 21.76 -7.16
CA ILE A 83 0.21 20.81 -8.07
C ILE A 83 -0.77 20.51 -9.22
N GLU A 84 -0.28 20.53 -10.46
CA GLU A 84 -1.05 20.12 -11.65
C GLU A 84 -1.21 18.59 -11.66
N PHE A 85 -2.33 18.11 -11.12
CA PHE A 85 -2.70 16.69 -11.07
C PHE A 85 -4.22 16.53 -11.13
N ASP A 86 -4.71 15.47 -11.77
CA ASP A 86 -6.15 15.18 -11.87
C ASP A 86 -6.66 14.45 -10.61
N TYR A 87 -6.84 15.22 -9.54
CA TYR A 87 -7.31 14.70 -8.26
C TYR A 87 -8.75 14.15 -8.32
N TYR A 88 -9.57 14.63 -9.24
CA TYR A 88 -10.97 14.21 -9.35
C TYR A 88 -11.07 12.81 -9.94
N THR A 89 -10.41 12.57 -11.08
CA THR A 89 -10.38 11.23 -11.69
C THR A 89 -9.57 10.23 -10.88
N TYR A 90 -8.52 10.65 -10.16
CA TYR A 90 -7.80 9.74 -9.27
C TYR A 90 -8.64 9.23 -8.09
N GLY A 91 -9.54 10.06 -7.54
CA GLY A 91 -10.37 9.66 -6.40
C GLY A 91 -11.58 8.78 -6.77
N LEU A 92 -12.01 8.79 -8.03
CA LEU A 92 -13.22 8.12 -8.51
C LEU A 92 -12.94 6.75 -9.12
#